data_AF-A0A9N7U2I4-F1
#
_entry.id   AF-A0A9N7U2I4-F1
#
_cell.length_a   1.000
_cell.length_b   1.000
_cell.length_c   1.000
_cell.angle_alpha   90.00
_cell.angle_beta   90.00
_cell.angle_gamma   90.00
#
_symmetry.space_group_name_H-M   'P 1'
#
loop_
_entity.id
_entity.type
_entity.pdbx_description
1 polymer ?
#
loop_
_entity_poly.entity_id
_entity_poly.type
_entity_poly.pdbx_seq_one_letter_code
_entity_poly.pdbx_strand_id
1 'polypeptide(L)'
;MDTCRVPAWVFLVLVWHGGCLASQFPTQLMIKEWVDQMQKELVTLADTATGGMSLTQIFRRNQHLYSVEQNDAEELVARAARNIEQLLRKRSAALKKLAAAAEQFQLDHTWKDEFEDDEISYYNSKDNLDANETEGKKYRLRPDFKEDASFRRLTDHNHTAVHIPTDIYDGCDRKWEVMSQQRLGGTAELSEPLSTALSLLGNRLAPRLRTSHLQSPHTQGQG
;
A
#
# COMPACT_ATOMS: atom_id res chain seq x y z
N MET A 1 19.00 -89.74 43.15
CA MET A 1 17.96 -88.76 42.81
C MET A 1 17.84 -87.87 44.02
N ASP A 2 18.47 -86.70 44.00
CA ASP A 2 18.27 -85.70 45.04
C ASP A 2 18.10 -84.35 44.36
N THR A 3 16.84 -83.93 44.30
CA THR A 3 16.41 -82.67 43.72
C THR A 3 16.77 -81.54 44.67
N CYS A 4 17.68 -80.66 44.24
CA CYS A 4 17.95 -79.39 44.92
C CYS A 4 16.70 -78.52 44.88
N ARG A 5 15.90 -78.56 45.96
CA ARG A 5 14.83 -77.59 46.23
C ARG A 5 15.51 -76.27 46.59
N VAL A 6 15.59 -75.34 45.64
CA VAL A 6 15.96 -73.96 45.94
C VAL A 6 14.92 -73.42 46.93
N PRO A 7 15.34 -73.01 48.13
CA PRO A 7 14.40 -72.67 49.17
C PRO A 7 13.76 -71.30 48.85
N ALA A 8 12.45 -71.20 49.06
CA ALA A 8 11.62 -70.05 48.68
C ALA A 8 12.08 -68.70 49.28
N TRP A 9 12.94 -68.72 50.31
CA TRP A 9 13.53 -67.52 50.87
C TRP A 9 14.48 -66.78 49.92
N VAL A 10 15.07 -67.47 48.93
CA VAL A 10 15.91 -66.82 47.90
C VAL A 10 15.07 -65.88 47.03
N PHE A 11 13.84 -66.26 46.70
CA PHE A 11 12.90 -65.39 45.99
C PHE A 11 12.41 -64.24 46.87
N LEU A 12 12.21 -64.46 48.18
CA LEU A 12 11.87 -63.40 49.14
C LEU A 12 12.98 -62.35 49.29
N VAL A 13 14.26 -62.76 49.27
CA VAL A 13 15.39 -61.83 49.36
C VAL A 13 15.51 -60.97 48.09
N LEU A 14 15.28 -61.55 46.91
CA LEU A 14 15.26 -60.81 45.64
C LEU A 14 14.08 -59.85 45.53
N VAL A 15 12.91 -60.22 46.06
CA VAL A 15 11.73 -59.34 46.13
C VAL A 15 11.90 -58.22 47.17
N TRP A 16 12.66 -58.45 48.25
CA TRP A 16 12.97 -57.42 49.26
C TRP A 16 13.92 -56.34 48.73
N HIS A 17 14.86 -56.71 47.85
CA HIS A 17 15.75 -55.74 47.17
C HIS A 17 15.07 -55.10 45.94
N GLY A 18 14.02 -55.74 45.42
CA GLY A 18 13.10 -55.18 44.43
C GLY A 18 12.02 -54.30 45.04
N GLY A 19 12.26 -53.74 46.23
CA GLY A 19 11.46 -52.65 46.77
C GLY A 19 11.48 -51.50 45.76
N CYS A 20 10.42 -51.44 44.96
CA CYS A 20 10.11 -50.35 44.05
C CYS A 20 10.31 -49.05 44.83
N LEU A 21 11.42 -48.36 44.60
CA LEU A 21 11.53 -46.94 44.95
C LEU A 21 10.47 -46.28 44.09
N ALA A 22 9.25 -46.19 44.64
CA ALA A 22 8.23 -45.30 44.12
C ALA A 22 8.97 -44.00 43.82
N SER A 23 9.01 -43.62 42.55
CA SER A 23 9.67 -42.43 42.05
C SER A 23 9.28 -41.25 42.94
N GLN A 24 10.08 -40.96 43.95
CA GLN A 24 9.79 -39.91 44.89
C GLN A 24 10.08 -38.61 44.15
N PHE A 25 9.04 -37.79 43.99
CA PHE A 25 9.17 -36.54 43.26
C PHE A 25 10.33 -35.73 43.89
N PRO A 26 11.29 -35.24 43.07
CA PRO A 26 12.47 -34.60 43.59
C PRO A 26 12.10 -33.41 44.48
N THR A 27 12.84 -33.25 45.57
CA THR A 27 12.61 -32.12 46.49
C THR A 27 12.88 -30.80 45.78
N GLN A 28 12.20 -29.74 46.22
CA GLN A 28 12.37 -28.40 45.64
C GLN A 28 13.84 -27.95 45.60
N LEU A 29 14.63 -28.34 46.59
CA LEU A 29 16.05 -28.01 46.67
C LEU A 29 16.87 -28.72 45.56
N MET A 30 16.59 -30.00 45.30
CA MET A 30 17.23 -30.75 44.20
C MET A 30 16.88 -30.18 42.83
N ILE A 31 15.61 -29.80 42.62
CA ILE A 31 15.19 -29.18 41.35
C ILE A 31 15.92 -27.85 41.13
N LYS A 32 16.06 -27.04 42.19
CA LYS A 32 16.78 -25.77 42.12
C LYS A 32 18.26 -25.99 41.76
N GLU A 33 18.96 -26.89 42.44
CA GLU A 33 20.37 -27.20 42.15
C GLU A 33 20.57 -27.70 40.72
N TRP A 34 19.65 -28.54 40.24
CA TRP A 34 19.71 -29.04 38.86
C TRP A 34 19.50 -27.92 37.83
N VAL A 35 18.55 -27.03 38.05
CA VAL A 35 18.32 -25.86 37.18
C VAL A 35 19.51 -24.90 37.22
N ASP A 36 20.07 -24.62 38.40
CA ASP A 36 21.23 -23.75 38.56
C ASP A 36 22.45 -24.32 37.81
N GLN A 37 22.66 -25.64 37.88
CA GLN A 37 23.74 -26.32 37.17
C GLN A 37 23.54 -26.27 35.64
N MET A 38 22.35 -26.59 35.15
CA MET A 38 22.06 -26.50 33.72
C MET A 38 22.15 -25.07 33.19
N GLN A 39 21.68 -24.08 33.96
CA GLN A 39 21.81 -22.67 33.60
C GLN A 39 23.27 -22.29 33.45
N LYS A 40 24.12 -22.71 34.40
CA LYS A 40 25.56 -22.47 34.34
C LYS A 40 26.18 -23.11 33.10
N GLU A 41 25.85 -24.36 32.79
CA GLU A 41 26.36 -25.06 31.60
C GLU A 41 25.92 -24.40 30.30
N LEU A 42 24.64 -24.01 30.19
CA LEU A 42 24.13 -23.33 28.99
C LEU A 42 24.73 -21.94 28.81
N VAL A 43 24.85 -21.14 29.87
CA VAL A 43 25.46 -19.81 29.81
C VAL A 43 26.93 -19.92 29.47
N THR A 44 27.68 -20.84 30.09
CA THR A 44 29.10 -21.03 29.80
C THR A 44 29.34 -21.53 28.37
N LEU A 45 28.50 -22.44 27.87
CA LEU A 45 28.54 -22.86 26.48
C LEU A 45 28.24 -21.69 25.53
N ALA A 46 27.20 -20.91 25.82
CA ALA A 46 26.84 -19.75 25.02
C ALA A 46 27.95 -18.69 25.01
N ASP A 47 28.52 -18.34 26.16
CA ASP A 47 29.62 -17.37 26.27
C ASP A 47 30.87 -17.83 25.50
N THR A 48 31.19 -19.13 25.57
CA THR A 48 32.35 -19.72 24.90
C THR A 48 32.14 -19.82 23.39
N ALA A 49 30.96 -20.29 22.95
CA ALA A 49 30.64 -20.49 21.54
C ALA A 49 30.38 -19.16 20.80
N THR A 50 29.73 -18.19 21.46
CA THR A 50 29.46 -16.87 20.87
C THR A 50 30.70 -15.98 20.86
N GLY A 51 31.65 -16.21 21.77
CA GLY A 51 32.87 -15.42 21.87
C GLY A 51 32.61 -13.94 22.19
N GLY A 52 31.51 -13.61 22.88
CA GLY A 52 31.12 -12.22 23.15
C GLY A 52 32.20 -11.38 23.86
N MET A 53 32.99 -12.02 24.74
CA MET A 53 34.15 -11.37 25.37
C MET A 53 35.25 -11.01 24.36
N SER A 54 35.51 -11.90 23.40
CA SER A 54 36.49 -11.66 22.32
C SER A 54 36.04 -10.47 21.46
N LEU A 55 34.75 -10.42 21.07
CA LEU A 55 34.20 -9.30 20.32
C LEU A 55 34.32 -7.98 21.08
N THR A 56 33.99 -7.97 22.37
CA THR A 56 34.15 -6.79 23.24
C THR A 56 35.60 -6.32 23.29
N GLN A 57 36.56 -7.25 23.37
CA GLN A 57 37.98 -6.95 23.38
C GLN A 57 38.45 -6.38 22.03
N ILE A 58 37.95 -6.90 20.91
CA ILE A 58 38.24 -6.38 19.57
C ILE A 58 37.78 -4.93 19.45
N PHE A 59 36.54 -4.60 19.87
CA PHE A 59 36.07 -3.21 19.85
C PHE A 59 36.94 -2.30 20.72
N ARG A 60 37.26 -2.72 21.95
CA ARG A 60 38.15 -1.95 22.84
C ARG A 60 39.55 -1.74 22.25
N ARG A 61 40.14 -2.76 21.62
CA ARG A 61 41.47 -2.68 21.00
C ARG A 61 41.49 -1.77 19.78
N ASN A 62 40.39 -1.74 19.04
CA ASN A 62 40.27 -0.98 17.79
C ASN A 62 39.52 0.35 17.98
N GLN A 63 39.48 0.91 19.19
CA GLN A 63 38.85 2.20 19.49
C GLN A 63 39.37 3.38 18.65
N HIS A 64 40.57 3.27 18.07
CA HIS A 64 41.13 4.29 17.19
C HIS A 64 40.54 4.26 15.77
N LEU A 65 39.80 3.20 15.39
CA LEU A 65 39.17 3.06 14.07
C LEU A 65 37.76 3.66 14.00
N TYR A 66 37.19 4.07 15.13
CA TYR A 66 35.84 4.61 15.19
C TYR A 66 35.70 5.65 16.29
N SER A 67 34.74 6.56 16.15
CA SER A 67 34.31 7.47 17.21
C SER A 67 32.99 6.99 17.80
N VAL A 68 32.77 7.25 19.08
CA VAL A 68 31.47 7.08 19.73
C VAL A 68 30.88 8.47 19.89
N GLU A 69 29.85 8.76 19.10
CA GLU A 69 29.11 10.03 19.15
C GLU A 69 27.83 9.87 19.97
N GLN A 70 27.37 10.98 20.56
CA GLN A 70 26.09 10.99 21.27
C GLN A 70 24.96 11.31 20.31
N ASN A 71 23.85 10.60 20.45
CA ASN A 71 22.63 10.92 19.73
C ASN A 71 21.87 12.01 20.49
N ASP A 72 21.91 13.23 19.99
CA ASP A 72 20.98 14.29 20.41
C ASP A 72 19.60 14.00 19.83
N ALA A 73 18.71 13.47 20.66
CA ALA A 73 17.37 13.10 20.24
C ALA A 73 16.55 14.30 19.75
N GLU A 74 16.73 15.47 20.36
CA GLU A 74 16.02 16.69 19.96
C GLU A 74 16.51 17.16 18.59
N GLU A 75 17.82 17.18 18.37
CA GLU A 75 18.38 17.56 17.08
C GLU A 75 17.97 16.59 15.95
N LEU A 76 18.01 15.28 16.21
CA LEU A 76 17.63 14.26 15.24
C LEU A 76 16.17 14.40 14.81
N VAL A 77 15.27 14.61 15.78
CA VAL A 77 13.85 14.82 15.52
C VAL A 77 13.63 16.14 14.78
N ALA A 78 14.27 17.22 15.20
CA ALA A 78 14.18 18.52 14.54
C ALA A 78 14.70 18.49 13.09
N ARG A 79 15.76 17.72 12.82
CA ARG A 79 16.30 17.51 11.47
C ARG A 79 15.33 16.70 10.62
N ALA A 80 14.79 15.61 11.14
CA ALA A 80 13.80 14.78 10.44
C ALA A 80 12.52 15.59 10.12
N ALA A 81 12.01 16.35 11.09
CA ALA A 81 10.85 17.23 10.92
C ALA A 81 11.08 18.27 9.80
N ARG A 82 12.23 18.95 9.79
CA ARG A 82 12.59 19.90 8.72
C ARG A 82 12.66 19.24 7.35
N ASN A 83 13.24 18.02 7.26
CA ASN A 83 13.30 17.29 5.99
C ASN A 83 11.91 16.93 5.47
N ILE A 84 11.01 16.49 6.35
CA ILE A 84 9.61 16.19 6.02
C ILE A 84 8.88 17.47 5.58
N GLU A 85 9.04 18.57 6.31
CA GLU A 85 8.47 19.85 5.96
C GLU A 85 8.91 20.29 4.55
N GLN A 86 10.20 20.21 4.25
CA GLN A 86 10.75 20.57 2.94
C GLN A 86 10.19 19.67 1.83
N LEU A 87 10.08 18.36 2.08
CA LEU A 87 9.47 17.41 1.15
C LEU A 87 8.01 17.79 0.85
N LEU A 88 7.21 18.04 1.89
CA LEU A 88 5.81 18.42 1.75
C LEU A 88 5.64 19.77 1.06
N ARG A 89 6.50 20.75 1.37
CA ARG A 89 6.53 22.05 0.69
C ARG A 89 6.80 21.91 -0.80
N LYS A 90 7.77 21.08 -1.20
CA LYS A 90 8.07 20.79 -2.61
C LYS A 90 6.88 20.13 -3.31
N ARG A 91 6.24 19.15 -2.68
CA ARG A 91 5.02 18.51 -3.23
C ARG A 91 3.85 19.48 -3.38
N SER A 92 3.61 20.32 -2.36
CA SER A 92 2.57 21.36 -2.42
C SER A 92 2.84 22.36 -3.54
N ALA A 93 4.09 22.79 -3.71
CA ALA A 93 4.46 23.70 -4.79
C ALA A 93 4.25 23.09 -6.18
N ALA A 94 4.58 21.81 -6.37
CA ALA A 94 4.31 21.10 -7.63
C ALA A 94 2.81 20.99 -7.90
N LEU A 95 2.00 20.63 -6.90
CA LEU A 95 0.55 20.56 -7.02
C LEU A 95 -0.09 21.91 -7.36
N LYS A 96 0.36 23.00 -6.72
CA LYS A 96 -0.12 24.35 -7.04
C LYS A 96 0.14 24.73 -8.50
N LYS A 97 1.31 24.38 -9.03
CA LYS A 97 1.64 24.61 -10.44
C LYS A 97 0.75 23.81 -11.37
N LEU A 98 0.52 22.52 -11.06
CA LEU A 98 -0.34 21.65 -11.86
C LEU A 98 -1.80 22.14 -11.85
N ALA A 99 -2.32 22.52 -10.67
CA ALA A 99 -3.68 23.05 -10.54
C ALA A 99 -3.87 24.36 -11.32
N ALA A 100 -2.96 25.32 -11.17
CA ALA A 100 -3.03 26.59 -11.89
C ALA A 100 -2.95 26.39 -13.42
N ALA A 101 -2.07 25.50 -13.89
CA ALA A 101 -1.98 25.16 -15.31
C ALA A 101 -3.27 24.50 -15.81
N ALA A 102 -3.85 23.56 -15.05
CA ALA A 102 -5.10 22.91 -15.41
C ALA A 102 -6.28 23.90 -15.47
N GLU A 103 -6.39 24.82 -14.50
CA GLU A 103 -7.38 25.89 -14.50
C GLU A 103 -7.26 26.76 -15.76
N GLN A 104 -6.04 27.18 -16.10
CA GLN A 104 -5.78 27.99 -17.28
C GLN A 104 -6.12 27.23 -18.58
N PHE A 105 -5.65 25.99 -18.72
CA PHE A 105 -5.93 25.19 -19.92
C PHE A 105 -7.42 24.92 -20.12
N GLN A 106 -8.17 24.74 -19.02
CA GLN A 106 -9.62 24.53 -19.12
C GLN A 106 -10.38 25.83 -19.43
N LEU A 107 -9.91 26.98 -18.93
CA LEU A 107 -10.49 28.29 -19.26
C LEU A 107 -10.27 28.66 -20.73
N ASP A 108 -9.09 28.34 -21.26
CA ASP A 108 -8.73 28.60 -22.66
C ASP A 108 -9.31 27.56 -23.64
N HIS A 109 -9.93 26.49 -23.12
CA HIS A 109 -10.51 25.42 -23.94
C HIS A 109 -11.87 25.83 -24.53
N THR A 110 -12.00 25.66 -25.84
CA THR A 110 -13.28 25.83 -26.56
C THR A 110 -14.00 24.49 -26.67
N TRP A 111 -15.23 24.43 -26.18
CA TRP A 111 -16.09 23.25 -26.35
C TRP A 111 -16.33 22.93 -27.83
N LYS A 112 -16.20 21.65 -28.19
CA LYS A 112 -16.47 21.10 -29.52
C LYS A 112 -17.25 19.79 -29.37
N ASP A 113 -18.25 19.58 -30.22
CA ASP A 113 -19.07 18.36 -30.23
C ASP A 113 -18.54 17.29 -31.22
N GLU A 114 -17.78 17.71 -32.23
CA GLU A 114 -17.25 16.86 -33.28
C GLU A 114 -15.72 16.81 -33.19
N PHE A 115 -15.19 15.59 -33.15
CA PHE A 115 -13.77 15.30 -33.15
C PHE A 115 -13.45 14.40 -34.33
N GLU A 116 -12.37 14.71 -35.04
CA GLU A 116 -11.80 13.78 -36.02
C GLU A 116 -11.08 12.64 -35.28
N ASP A 117 -11.00 11.46 -35.90
CA ASP A 117 -10.43 10.27 -35.24
C ASP A 117 -8.99 10.50 -34.74
N ASP A 118 -8.20 11.34 -35.40
CA ASP A 118 -6.80 11.61 -35.05
C ASP A 118 -6.61 12.90 -34.20
N GLU A 119 -7.68 13.60 -33.78
CA GLU A 119 -7.60 14.87 -33.03
C GLU A 119 -7.24 14.67 -31.55
N ILE A 120 -7.67 13.56 -30.94
CA ILE A 120 -7.41 13.25 -29.52
C ILE A 120 -6.56 11.97 -29.42
N SER A 121 -5.25 12.15 -29.20
CA SER A 121 -4.32 11.04 -28.99
C SER A 121 -3.90 10.93 -27.53
N TYR A 122 -4.14 9.77 -26.92
CA TYR A 122 -3.77 9.49 -25.54
C TYR A 122 -3.56 7.98 -25.30
N TYR A 123 -2.90 7.64 -24.19
CA TYR A 123 -2.73 6.24 -23.76
C TYR A 123 -3.80 5.85 -22.74
N ASN A 124 -4.64 4.86 -23.04
CA ASN A 124 -5.59 4.30 -22.09
C ASN A 124 -4.92 3.17 -21.28
N SER A 125 -4.96 3.30 -19.96
CA SER A 125 -4.35 2.36 -19.01
C SER A 125 -4.85 0.91 -19.08
N LYS A 126 -6.00 0.64 -19.72
CA LYS A 126 -6.60 -0.69 -19.83
C LYS A 126 -6.45 -1.32 -21.21
N ASP A 127 -5.75 -0.65 -22.12
CA ASP A 127 -5.57 -1.20 -23.47
C ASP A 127 -4.62 -2.39 -23.50
N ASN A 128 -4.95 -3.33 -24.37
CA ASN A 128 -4.05 -4.44 -24.67
C ASN A 128 -2.94 -3.93 -25.60
N LEU A 129 -1.72 -3.86 -25.06
CA LEU A 129 -0.53 -3.40 -25.77
C LEU A 129 0.04 -4.46 -26.74
N ASP A 130 -0.38 -5.71 -26.60
CA ASP A 130 0.08 -6.84 -27.43
C ASP A 130 -0.75 -7.03 -28.70
N ALA A 131 -1.83 -6.26 -28.87
CA ALA A 131 -2.70 -6.35 -30.04
C ALA A 131 -1.98 -5.83 -31.30
N ASN A 132 -1.98 -6.68 -32.34
CA ASN A 132 -1.49 -6.36 -33.68
C ASN A 132 -2.13 -5.04 -34.16
N GLU A 133 -1.42 -4.25 -34.99
CA GLU A 133 -1.82 -2.88 -35.41
C GLU A 133 -3.24 -2.76 -35.97
N THR A 134 -3.87 -3.87 -36.33
CA THR A 134 -5.19 -3.99 -36.95
C THR A 134 -6.39 -3.99 -35.99
N GLU A 135 -6.22 -4.18 -34.67
CA GLU A 135 -7.35 -4.28 -33.71
C GLU A 135 -7.46 -3.11 -32.72
N GLY A 136 -6.46 -2.23 -32.65
CA GLY A 136 -6.47 -1.04 -31.79
C GLY A 136 -7.14 0.16 -32.45
N LYS A 137 -7.85 1.00 -31.67
CA LYS A 137 -8.23 2.34 -32.15
C LYS A 137 -6.96 3.09 -32.58
N LYS A 138 -6.87 3.45 -33.86
CA LYS A 138 -5.67 4.01 -34.55
C LYS A 138 -5.03 5.23 -33.86
N TYR A 139 -5.79 5.97 -33.07
CA TYR A 139 -5.40 7.20 -32.40
C TYR A 139 -4.75 7.01 -31.01
N ARG A 140 -4.57 5.78 -30.55
CA ARG A 140 -4.04 5.50 -29.22
C ARG A 140 -2.53 5.46 -29.18
N LEU A 141 -1.96 6.16 -28.20
CA LEU A 141 -0.52 6.17 -27.95
C LEU A 141 -0.07 4.79 -27.43
N ARG A 142 1.12 4.36 -27.87
CA ARG A 142 1.81 3.16 -27.40
C ARG A 142 3.07 3.60 -26.64
N PRO A 143 3.04 3.60 -25.29
CA PRO A 143 4.20 4.00 -24.50
C PRO A 143 5.32 2.95 -24.53
N ASP A 144 6.56 3.43 -24.50
CA ASP A 144 7.76 2.59 -24.37
C ASP A 144 8.07 2.35 -22.89
N PHE A 145 7.46 1.31 -22.33
CA PHE A 145 7.63 0.99 -20.92
C PHE A 145 9.05 0.53 -20.57
N LYS A 146 9.61 1.09 -19.51
CA LYS A 146 10.92 0.71 -18.97
C LYS A 146 10.81 0.32 -17.50
N GLU A 147 11.70 -0.56 -17.05
CA GLU A 147 11.77 -0.93 -15.63
C GLU A 147 12.19 0.29 -14.80
N ASP A 148 11.39 0.60 -13.78
CA ASP A 148 11.68 1.69 -12.84
C ASP A 148 11.78 1.16 -11.41
N ALA A 149 12.96 1.34 -10.81
CA ALA A 149 13.25 0.92 -9.44
C ALA A 149 12.41 1.65 -8.38
N SER A 150 12.01 2.90 -8.64
CA SER A 150 11.20 3.71 -7.73
C SER A 150 9.75 3.23 -7.67
N PHE A 151 9.21 2.77 -8.81
CA PHE A 151 7.83 2.32 -8.92
C PHE A 151 7.67 0.80 -8.88
N ARG A 152 8.77 0.03 -9.00
CA ARG A 152 8.80 -1.44 -8.99
C ARG A 152 7.89 -2.06 -10.05
N ARG A 153 7.75 -1.38 -11.18
CA ARG A 153 6.94 -1.78 -12.33
C ARG A 153 7.46 -1.08 -13.59
N LEU A 154 7.07 -1.63 -14.72
CA LEU A 154 7.22 -1.02 -16.03
C LEU A 154 6.48 0.34 -16.08
N THR A 155 7.20 1.42 -16.39
CA THR A 155 6.68 2.80 -16.36
C THR A 155 7.18 3.59 -17.58
N ASP A 156 6.33 4.45 -18.15
CA ASP A 156 6.71 5.47 -19.13
C ASP A 156 6.71 6.86 -18.47
N HIS A 157 7.66 7.70 -18.85
CA HIS A 157 7.81 9.07 -18.35
C HIS A 157 7.44 10.13 -19.39
N ASN A 158 7.21 9.74 -20.64
CA ASN A 158 6.88 10.66 -21.72
C ASN A 158 5.38 10.99 -21.76
N HIS A 159 4.52 10.02 -21.45
CA HIS A 159 3.06 10.19 -21.51
C HIS A 159 2.38 9.81 -20.20
N THR A 160 1.25 10.45 -19.92
CA THR A 160 0.38 10.10 -18.80
C THR A 160 -0.71 9.14 -19.23
N ALA A 161 -0.96 8.10 -18.43
CA ALA A 161 -2.06 7.18 -18.69
C ALA A 161 -3.40 7.81 -18.30
N VAL A 162 -4.43 7.53 -19.09
CA VAL A 162 -5.83 7.89 -18.81
C VAL A 162 -6.55 6.65 -18.28
N HIS A 163 -7.29 6.82 -17.18
CA HIS A 163 -8.12 5.76 -16.62
C HIS A 163 -9.60 6.11 -16.80
N ILE A 164 -10.28 5.31 -17.63
CA ILE A 164 -11.72 5.41 -17.84
C ILE A 164 -12.38 4.22 -17.11
N PRO A 165 -13.31 4.48 -16.17
CA PRO A 165 -14.13 3.44 -15.54
C PRO A 165 -14.86 2.58 -16.59
N THR A 166 -15.13 1.31 -16.28
CA THR A 166 -15.69 0.35 -17.26
C THR A 166 -17.15 0.62 -17.62
N ASP A 167 -17.87 1.30 -16.73
CA ASP A 167 -19.26 1.74 -16.87
C ASP A 167 -19.39 3.01 -17.72
N ILE A 168 -18.29 3.73 -17.97
CA ILE A 168 -18.27 4.94 -18.80
C ILE A 168 -17.72 4.60 -20.18
N TYR A 169 -18.45 4.99 -21.22
CA TYR A 169 -17.96 4.84 -22.59
C TYR A 169 -16.84 5.82 -22.92
N ASP A 170 -15.82 5.30 -23.57
CA ASP A 170 -14.69 6.05 -24.12
C ASP A 170 -14.97 6.47 -25.57
N GLY A 171 -15.63 7.62 -25.76
CA GLY A 171 -15.95 8.23 -27.07
C GLY A 171 -17.17 9.16 -27.04
N CYS A 172 -17.56 9.70 -28.20
CA CYS A 172 -18.68 10.63 -28.36
C CYS A 172 -20.03 9.93 -28.60
N ASP A 173 -21.11 10.61 -28.21
CA ASP A 173 -22.49 10.10 -28.10
C ASP A 173 -23.13 9.71 -29.45
N ARG A 174 -22.61 10.23 -30.58
CA ARG A 174 -23.13 9.90 -31.92
C ARG A 174 -23.11 8.40 -32.20
N LYS A 175 -22.14 7.66 -31.66
CA LYS A 175 -22.12 6.19 -31.81
C LYS A 175 -23.21 5.52 -30.98
N TRP A 176 -23.58 6.07 -29.82
CA TRP A 176 -24.69 5.57 -29.02
C TRP A 176 -26.04 5.89 -29.64
N GLU A 177 -26.20 7.04 -30.27
CA GLU A 177 -27.41 7.38 -31.03
C GLU A 177 -27.60 6.42 -32.21
N VAL A 178 -26.54 6.17 -33.00
CA VAL A 178 -26.56 5.18 -34.10
C VAL A 178 -26.77 3.75 -33.59
N MET A 179 -26.13 3.34 -32.49
CA MET A 179 -26.34 2.00 -31.92
C MET A 179 -27.72 1.82 -31.26
N SER A 180 -28.31 2.89 -30.72
CA SER A 180 -29.67 2.87 -30.18
C SER A 180 -30.72 2.75 -31.30
N GLN A 181 -30.52 3.45 -32.43
CA GLN A 181 -31.34 3.35 -33.64
C GLN A 181 -31.26 1.94 -34.26
N GLN A 182 -30.08 1.32 -34.30
CA GLN A 182 -29.92 -0.06 -34.77
C GLN A 182 -30.60 -1.10 -33.86
N ARG A 183 -30.70 -0.82 -32.56
CA ARG A 183 -31.38 -1.67 -31.56
C ARG A 183 -32.90 -1.50 -31.60
N LEU A 184 -33.39 -0.32 -31.99
CA LEU A 184 -34.82 0.00 -32.12
C LEU A 184 -35.38 -0.26 -33.54
N GLY A 185 -34.54 -0.45 -34.55
CA GLY A 185 -34.94 -0.78 -35.93
C GLY A 185 -35.50 -2.20 -36.12
N GLY A 186 -35.59 -2.99 -35.05
CA GLY A 186 -36.28 -4.27 -35.02
C GLY A 186 -37.68 -4.11 -34.42
N THR A 187 -38.67 -3.90 -35.29
CA THR A 187 -40.13 -3.90 -35.04
C THR A 187 -40.79 -2.60 -34.55
N ALA A 188 -41.85 -2.25 -35.29
CA ALA A 188 -42.96 -1.34 -35.01
C ALA A 188 -42.77 0.16 -35.34
N GLU A 189 -43.40 0.56 -36.46
CA GLU A 189 -44.03 1.88 -36.60
C GLU A 189 -44.86 2.21 -35.35
N LEU A 190 -44.72 3.42 -34.81
CA LEU A 190 -45.80 4.26 -34.24
C LEU A 190 -45.25 5.62 -33.75
N SER A 191 -45.66 6.67 -34.49
CA SER A 191 -45.95 8.08 -34.11
C SER A 191 -45.10 8.88 -33.10
N GLU A 192 -44.65 10.04 -33.60
CA GLU A 192 -44.32 11.34 -32.96
C GLU A 192 -42.99 11.51 -32.16
N PRO A 193 -42.22 12.59 -32.40
CA PRO A 193 -40.86 12.74 -31.88
C PRO A 193 -40.79 13.28 -30.44
N LEU A 194 -39.95 12.64 -29.62
CA LEU A 194 -39.57 13.04 -28.25
C LEU A 194 -38.89 14.42 -28.13
N SER A 195 -38.61 15.09 -29.25
CA SER A 195 -38.02 16.44 -29.29
C SER A 195 -38.91 17.49 -28.59
N THR A 196 -40.24 17.35 -28.66
CA THR A 196 -41.17 18.29 -28.02
C THR A 196 -41.19 18.16 -26.49
N ALA A 197 -40.96 16.96 -25.95
CA ALA A 197 -41.04 16.70 -24.51
C ALA A 197 -39.83 17.21 -23.72
N LEU A 198 -38.62 17.21 -24.32
CA LEU A 198 -37.41 17.73 -23.68
C LEU A 198 -37.39 19.25 -23.58
N SER A 199 -38.03 19.96 -24.53
CA SER A 199 -38.16 21.43 -24.48
C SER A 199 -39.01 21.91 -23.28
N LEU A 200 -39.97 21.09 -22.81
CA LEU A 200 -40.85 21.42 -21.68
C LEU A 200 -40.23 21.09 -20.31
N LEU A 201 -39.25 20.17 -20.26
CA LEU A 201 -38.54 19.84 -19.01
C LEU A 201 -37.33 20.76 -18.76
N GLY A 202 -36.69 21.27 -19.82
CA GLY A 202 -35.53 22.18 -19.74
C GLY A 202 -35.84 23.56 -19.13
N ASN A 203 -37.10 23.98 -19.08
CA ASN A 203 -37.51 25.27 -18.51
C ASN A 203 -37.84 25.25 -17.01
N ARG A 204 -37.63 24.12 -16.30
CA ARG A 204 -37.97 24.00 -14.86
C ARG A 204 -36.81 23.89 -13.89
N LEU A 205 -35.56 24.00 -14.34
CA LEU A 205 -34.39 24.03 -13.45
C LEU A 205 -33.37 25.09 -13.88
N ALA A 206 -33.73 26.36 -13.70
CA ALA A 206 -32.76 27.45 -13.59
C ALA A 206 -32.48 27.73 -12.10
N PRO A 207 -31.22 27.81 -11.66
CA PRO A 207 -30.89 28.15 -10.27
C PRO A 207 -31.18 29.63 -10.01
N ARG A 208 -31.94 29.88 -8.95
CA ARG A 208 -32.27 31.21 -8.45
C ARG A 208 -31.02 31.84 -7.82
N LEU A 209 -30.36 32.74 -8.54
CA LEU A 209 -29.37 33.67 -7.97
C LEU A 209 -30.06 34.48 -6.86
N ARG A 210 -29.68 34.22 -5.61
CA ARG A 210 -30.00 35.10 -4.47
C ARG A 210 -28.72 35.87 -4.12
N THR A 211 -28.69 37.12 -4.54
CA THR A 211 -27.75 38.13 -4.06
C THR A 211 -27.97 38.35 -2.56
N SER A 212 -27.06 37.88 -1.71
CA SER A 212 -26.97 38.32 -0.32
C SER A 212 -26.15 39.61 -0.27
N HIS A 213 -26.83 40.68 0.12
CA HIS A 213 -26.24 41.98 0.46
C HIS A 213 -25.12 41.79 1.49
N LEU A 214 -23.96 42.36 1.16
CA LEU A 214 -22.87 42.60 2.10
C LEU A 214 -23.32 43.72 3.06
N GLN A 215 -23.47 43.41 4.35
CA GLN A 215 -23.53 44.40 5.41
C GLN A 215 -22.17 44.39 6.12
N SER A 216 -21.42 45.48 5.94
CA SER A 216 -20.12 45.73 6.58
C SER A 216 -20.28 45.94 8.09
N PRO A 217 -19.43 45.36 8.95
CA PRO A 217 -19.35 45.77 10.34
C PRO A 217 -18.35 46.93 10.48
N HIS A 218 -18.91 48.07 10.88
CA HIS A 218 -18.22 49.20 11.50
C HIS A 218 -17.27 48.71 12.61
N THR A 219 -15.97 49.00 12.47
CA THR A 219 -15.03 49.03 13.60
C THR A 219 -14.90 50.48 14.04
N GLN A 220 -15.47 50.79 15.20
CA GLN A 220 -15.30 52.06 15.89
C GLN A 220 -14.20 51.86 16.93
N GLY A 221 -13.06 52.52 16.71
CA GLY A 221 -12.08 52.76 17.76
C GLY A 221 -12.50 53.98 18.58
N GLN A 222 -12.46 53.86 19.91
CA GLN A 222 -11.76 54.74 20.86
C GLN A 222 -12.24 54.45 22.29
N GLY A 223 -11.27 54.34 23.20
CA GLY A 223 -11.40 54.05 24.62
C GLY A 223 -10.12 53.41 25.12
#